data_AF-A0A4U5MDX6-F1
#
_entry.id   AF-A0A4U5MDX6-F1
#
_cell.length_a   1.000
_cell.length_b   1.000
_cell.length_c   1.000
_cell.angle_alpha   90.00
_cell.angle_beta   90.00
_cell.angle_gamma   90.00
#
_symmetry.space_group_name_H-M   'P 1'
#
loop_
_entity.id
_entity.type
_entity.pdbx_description
1 polymer ?
#
loop_
_entity_poly.entity_id
_entity_poly.type
_entity_poly.pdbx_seq_one_letter_code
_entity_poly.pdbx_strand_id
1 'polypeptide(L)'
;MKTPIKHRHVLHFGSIFDYDTNSAGGQADPVPAKITNLIERLIAEGFISEAERPDQVTVNFYEPNQEKPTGIPPHVDAHSPFEEPVISLSLNAKVVMDFRDCANPNVHLPLVLEPRSLLVMRGSARYRFTHGIATRRYDVDPRTGNVFDRQRRISITFRRIRKEPCQCPYVEYCDWNRNGQTAIPKTSDEAKRVEDRYVAEVYETIASHFDETRHSKWNAVSNFLKELKDGSLLFDIGCGNGKYLFEDNRLIKFGMDYCMNLCEIVQHKGHNVARGDSLHLPFLSDTADAVLCIAVIHHFSTNERRLQAVREMGRILKPGGRGIITVWSLDQKMSFFQEYREKRDLENDPEKPGVEEADEKGASRLLVHSGSVFKQSDMLVPWQDGRGTHYLRYYHLFTEGELEGLVTSVEGLSVVSSIYEQGNWIVCFVKQNC
;
A
#
# COMPACT_ATOMS: atom_id res chain seq x y z
N MET A 1 -14.51 32.81 10.47
CA MET A 1 -13.10 33.30 10.30
C MET A 1 -12.55 32.89 8.92
N LYS A 2 -11.78 33.73 8.23
CA LYS A 2 -11.26 33.48 6.87
C LYS A 2 -9.89 32.78 6.93
N THR A 3 -9.77 31.58 6.36
CA THR A 3 -8.47 30.90 6.22
C THR A 3 -8.27 30.57 4.73
N PRO A 4 -7.35 31.26 4.02
CA PRO A 4 -7.03 30.91 2.64
C PRO A 4 -6.25 29.59 2.60
N ILE A 5 -6.84 28.58 1.98
CA ILE A 5 -6.17 27.32 1.63
C ILE A 5 -5.76 27.43 0.17
N LYS A 6 -4.56 26.93 -0.16
CA LYS A 6 -3.96 26.98 -1.51
C LYS A 6 -5.05 26.86 -2.60
N HIS A 7 -5.29 27.97 -3.29
CA HIS A 7 -6.10 28.11 -4.51
C HIS A 7 -7.63 27.94 -4.42
N ARG A 8 -8.26 27.80 -3.24
CA ARG A 8 -9.75 27.85 -3.14
C ARG A 8 -10.26 28.60 -1.91
N HIS A 9 -11.43 29.22 -2.04
CA HIS A 9 -12.09 29.89 -0.92
C HIS A 9 -12.91 28.88 -0.11
N VAL A 10 -12.75 28.91 1.22
CA VAL A 10 -13.45 28.01 2.14
C VAL A 10 -14.01 28.79 3.33
N LEU A 11 -15.22 28.43 3.75
CA LEU A 11 -15.85 28.92 4.98
C LEU A 11 -16.18 27.74 5.90
N HIS A 12 -15.98 27.93 7.21
CA HIS A 12 -16.28 26.94 8.24
C HIS A 12 -17.35 27.47 9.19
N PHE A 13 -18.31 26.63 9.54
CA PHE A 13 -19.33 26.89 10.54
C PHE A 13 -19.40 25.75 11.56
N GLY A 14 -19.82 26.08 12.79
CA GLY A 14 -19.91 25.16 13.92
C GLY A 14 -18.56 24.93 14.61
N SER A 15 -17.59 24.40 13.88
CA SER A 15 -16.19 24.29 14.34
C SER A 15 -15.21 24.53 13.20
N ILE A 16 -14.02 25.00 13.57
CA ILE A 16 -12.93 25.18 12.61
C ILE A 16 -12.33 23.82 12.31
N PHE A 17 -12.02 23.58 11.03
CA PHE A 17 -11.21 22.44 10.63
C PHE A 17 -9.78 22.96 10.40
N ASP A 18 -8.85 22.40 11.15
CA ASP A 18 -7.42 22.65 11.00
C ASP A 18 -6.87 21.68 9.96
N TYR A 19 -6.38 22.24 8.85
CA TYR A 19 -5.87 21.48 7.71
C TYR A 19 -4.44 21.00 7.91
N ASP A 20 -3.68 21.61 8.82
CA ASP A 20 -2.31 21.19 9.14
C ASP A 20 -2.35 19.97 10.05
N THR A 21 -3.31 19.94 10.99
CA THR A 21 -3.46 18.82 11.93
C THR A 21 -4.55 17.81 11.56
N ASN A 22 -5.29 18.07 10.47
CA ASN A 22 -6.49 17.31 10.06
C ASN A 22 -7.48 17.09 11.23
N SER A 23 -7.59 18.08 12.12
CA SER A 23 -8.42 18.01 13.31
C SER A 23 -9.61 18.97 13.20
N ALA A 24 -10.72 18.62 13.83
CA ALA A 24 -11.84 19.52 14.02
C ALA A 24 -11.79 20.04 15.46
N GLY A 25 -11.68 21.36 15.61
CA GLY A 25 -11.54 21.99 16.93
C GLY A 25 -11.58 23.51 16.84
N GLY A 26 -11.92 24.16 17.94
CA GLY A 26 -12.03 25.62 18.01
C GLY A 26 -13.40 26.15 17.56
N GLN A 27 -13.75 27.35 18.05
CA GLN A 27 -15.06 27.95 17.85
C GLN A 27 -15.13 28.69 16.51
N ALA A 28 -15.95 28.18 15.59
CA ALA A 28 -16.28 28.88 14.34
C ALA A 28 -17.58 29.70 14.49
N ASP A 29 -17.92 30.42 13.44
CA ASP A 29 -19.23 31.08 13.35
C ASP A 29 -20.35 30.03 13.45
N PRO A 30 -21.47 30.33 14.14
CA PRO A 30 -22.57 29.39 14.27
C PRO A 30 -23.15 29.03 12.90
N VAL A 31 -23.66 27.81 12.77
CA VAL A 31 -24.30 27.37 11.52
C VAL A 31 -25.47 28.30 11.19
N PRO A 32 -25.48 28.95 10.01
CA PRO A 32 -26.54 29.89 9.64
C PRO A 32 -27.91 29.23 9.62
N ALA A 33 -28.96 29.95 10.04
CA ALA A 33 -30.33 29.41 10.13
C ALA A 33 -30.83 28.76 8.82
N LYS A 34 -30.44 29.28 7.65
CA LYS A 34 -30.77 28.68 6.35
C LYS A 34 -30.16 27.28 6.17
N ILE A 35 -28.94 27.07 6.67
CA ILE A 35 -28.25 25.78 6.65
C ILE A 35 -28.86 24.86 7.72
N THR A 36 -29.22 25.38 8.89
CA THR A 36 -29.96 24.62 9.92
C THR A 36 -31.28 24.09 9.37
N ASN A 37 -32.08 24.92 8.70
CA ASN A 37 -33.33 24.49 8.06
C ASN A 37 -33.12 23.41 7.00
N LEU A 38 -31.98 23.44 6.30
CA LEU A 38 -31.64 22.39 5.35
C LEU A 38 -31.30 21.08 6.09
N ILE A 39 -30.59 21.14 7.21
CA ILE A 39 -30.32 19.96 8.07
C ILE A 39 -31.64 19.35 8.56
N GLU A 40 -32.60 20.17 9.04
CA GLU A 40 -33.91 19.67 9.44
C GLU A 40 -34.63 18.94 8.29
N ARG A 41 -34.54 19.47 7.07
CA ARG A 41 -35.12 18.81 5.88
C ARG A 41 -34.41 17.50 5.54
N LEU A 42 -33.08 17.43 5.67
CA LEU A 42 -32.34 16.19 5.44
C LEU A 42 -32.77 15.07 6.40
N ILE A 43 -33.08 15.44 7.64
CA ILE A 43 -33.59 14.51 8.67
C ILE A 43 -35.05 14.13 8.39
N ALA A 44 -35.91 15.11 8.11
CA ALA A 44 -37.33 14.87 7.85
C ALA A 44 -37.57 13.99 6.61
N GLU A 45 -36.74 14.13 5.58
CA GLU A 45 -36.81 13.32 4.35
C GLU A 45 -36.07 11.97 4.47
N GLY A 46 -35.45 11.69 5.63
CA GLY A 46 -34.81 10.40 5.90
C GLY A 46 -33.45 10.17 5.22
N PHE A 47 -32.78 11.21 4.71
CA PHE A 47 -31.42 11.08 4.19
C PHE A 47 -30.38 10.82 5.29
N ILE A 48 -30.65 11.35 6.49
CA ILE A 48 -29.90 11.12 7.72
C ILE A 48 -30.84 10.98 8.92
N SER A 49 -30.36 10.33 9.98
CA SER A 49 -31.06 10.28 11.26
C SER A 49 -30.72 11.46 12.16
N GLU A 50 -31.54 11.70 13.19
CA GLU A 50 -31.24 12.69 14.23
C GLU A 50 -29.92 12.38 14.96
N ALA A 51 -29.59 11.10 15.13
CA ALA A 51 -28.31 10.65 15.69
C ALA A 51 -27.11 10.99 14.80
N GLU A 52 -27.32 11.28 13.52
CA GLU A 52 -26.30 11.65 12.53
C GLU A 52 -26.26 13.16 12.28
N ARG A 53 -27.00 13.96 13.07
CA ARG A 53 -27.07 15.41 12.89
C ARG A 53 -25.67 16.03 12.81
N PRO A 54 -25.34 16.74 11.72
CA PRO A 54 -24.06 17.40 11.57
C PRO A 54 -23.98 18.67 12.43
N ASP A 55 -22.84 18.86 13.07
CA ASP A 55 -22.49 20.03 13.89
C ASP A 55 -21.32 20.82 13.31
N GLN A 56 -20.75 20.36 12.18
CA GLN A 56 -19.70 21.03 11.41
C GLN A 56 -20.11 21.16 9.94
N VAL A 57 -19.96 22.37 9.38
CA VAL A 57 -20.25 22.65 7.97
C VAL A 57 -19.09 23.37 7.30
N THR A 58 -18.70 22.90 6.13
CA THR A 58 -17.66 23.50 5.28
C THR A 58 -18.26 23.91 3.93
N VAL A 59 -18.14 25.19 3.57
CA VAL A 59 -18.56 25.69 2.25
C VAL A 59 -17.33 25.91 1.39
N ASN A 60 -17.26 25.22 0.25
CA ASN A 60 -16.18 25.35 -0.72
C ASN A 60 -16.67 26.08 -1.98
N PHE A 61 -15.87 27.02 -2.46
CA PHE A 61 -16.11 27.75 -3.71
C PHE A 61 -15.08 27.33 -4.76
N TYR A 62 -15.56 26.73 -5.84
CA TYR A 62 -14.76 26.34 -6.98
C TYR A 62 -15.02 27.32 -8.12
N GLU A 63 -14.02 28.15 -8.41
CA GLU A 63 -14.05 29.15 -9.47
C GLU A 63 -13.49 28.56 -10.79
N PRO A 64 -14.09 28.88 -11.95
CA PRO A 64 -13.65 28.42 -13.26
C PRO A 64 -12.55 29.33 -13.85
N ASN A 65 -11.66 29.88 -13.00
CA ASN A 65 -10.71 30.92 -13.42
C ASN A 65 -9.84 30.44 -14.61
N GLN A 66 -9.69 31.29 -15.63
CA GLN A 66 -8.96 31.01 -16.87
C GLN A 66 -7.45 30.88 -16.66
N GLU A 67 -6.89 31.50 -15.61
CA GLU A 67 -5.45 31.43 -15.32
C GLU A 67 -5.06 30.23 -14.45
N LYS A 68 -5.90 29.85 -13.47
CA LYS A 68 -5.73 28.66 -12.63
C LYS A 68 -7.10 28.12 -12.20
N PRO A 69 -7.62 27.03 -12.81
CA PRO A 69 -8.84 26.39 -12.35
C PRO A 69 -8.67 25.93 -10.90
N THR A 70 -9.77 25.77 -10.17
CA THR A 70 -9.74 25.36 -8.77
C THR A 70 -10.26 23.92 -8.62
N GLY A 71 -9.63 23.16 -7.74
CA GLY A 71 -9.94 21.75 -7.49
C GLY A 71 -9.74 21.38 -6.02
N ILE A 72 -9.84 20.08 -5.76
CA ILE A 72 -9.46 19.48 -4.48
C ILE A 72 -8.67 18.20 -4.78
N PRO A 73 -7.40 18.11 -4.31
CA PRO A 73 -6.63 16.89 -4.47
C PRO A 73 -7.37 15.67 -3.90
N PRO A 74 -7.17 14.47 -4.46
CA PRO A 74 -7.75 13.25 -3.92
C PRO A 74 -7.36 13.07 -2.44
N HIS A 75 -8.35 12.92 -1.56
CA HIS A 75 -8.13 12.71 -0.14
C HIS A 75 -9.28 11.89 0.47
N VAL A 76 -9.05 11.36 1.67
CA VAL A 76 -10.11 10.78 2.53
C VAL A 76 -10.32 11.76 3.68
N ASP A 77 -11.59 12.04 4.03
CA ASP A 77 -11.88 12.81 5.24
C ASP A 77 -11.34 12.07 6.47
N ALA A 78 -10.56 12.77 7.30
CA ALA A 78 -9.94 12.19 8.48
C ALA A 78 -10.96 11.40 9.33
N HIS A 79 -10.56 10.23 9.81
CA HIS A 79 -11.44 9.30 10.52
C HIS A 79 -11.64 9.73 11.98
N SER A 80 -10.59 10.28 12.60
CA SER A 80 -10.62 10.69 14.00
C SER A 80 -11.52 11.89 14.31
N PRO A 81 -11.62 12.96 13.50
CA PRO A 81 -12.49 14.10 13.83
C PRO A 81 -13.94 13.93 13.39
N PHE A 82 -14.26 13.02 12.46
CA PHE A 82 -15.59 12.99 11.83
C PHE A 82 -16.25 11.61 11.84
N GLU A 83 -17.55 11.61 12.13
CA GLU A 83 -18.43 10.45 12.00
C GLU A 83 -18.85 10.22 10.53
N GLU A 84 -19.56 9.12 10.28
CA GLU A 84 -20.32 8.95 9.06
C GLU A 84 -21.80 9.30 9.32
N PRO A 85 -22.56 9.75 8.31
CA PRO A 85 -22.15 10.02 6.93
C PRO A 85 -21.40 11.35 6.79
N VAL A 86 -20.59 11.46 5.73
CA VAL A 86 -20.14 12.76 5.20
C VAL A 86 -21.02 13.13 4.03
N ILE A 87 -21.62 14.32 4.06
CA ILE A 87 -22.63 14.75 3.08
C ILE A 87 -22.12 15.97 2.33
N SER A 88 -22.35 16.05 1.02
CA SER A 88 -22.01 17.25 0.23
C SER A 88 -23.15 17.64 -0.71
N LEU A 89 -23.73 18.82 -0.49
CA LEU A 89 -24.71 19.43 -1.37
C LEU A 89 -24.00 20.24 -2.46
N SER A 90 -24.28 19.92 -3.72
CA SER A 90 -23.70 20.61 -4.89
C SER A 90 -24.64 21.69 -5.41
N LEU A 91 -24.16 22.91 -5.59
CA LEU A 91 -24.94 24.07 -6.03
C LEU A 91 -24.31 24.74 -7.26
N ASN A 92 -25.16 25.48 -7.97
CA ASN A 92 -24.88 26.30 -9.16
C ASN A 92 -24.51 25.53 -10.43
N ALA A 93 -23.46 24.71 -10.40
CA ALA A 93 -22.93 24.04 -11.58
C ALA A 93 -22.56 22.57 -11.29
N LYS A 94 -22.62 21.74 -12.33
CA LYS A 94 -22.16 20.35 -12.25
C LYS A 94 -20.64 20.25 -12.30
N VAL A 95 -20.11 19.17 -11.75
CA VAL A 95 -18.67 18.82 -11.79
C VAL A 95 -18.49 17.31 -11.77
N VAL A 96 -17.37 16.80 -12.27
CA VAL A 96 -16.95 15.42 -12.02
C VAL A 96 -16.12 15.36 -10.75
N MET A 97 -16.55 14.54 -9.78
CA MET A 97 -15.77 14.15 -8.61
C MET A 97 -15.21 12.75 -8.83
N ASP A 98 -13.91 12.60 -8.71
CA ASP A 98 -13.18 11.36 -8.91
C ASP A 98 -13.08 10.60 -7.59
N PHE A 99 -13.69 9.41 -7.52
CA PHE A 99 -13.49 8.46 -6.43
C PHE A 99 -12.46 7.41 -6.82
N ARG A 100 -11.45 7.18 -5.99
CA ARG A 100 -10.46 6.10 -6.21
C ARG A 100 -10.29 5.29 -4.94
N ASP A 101 -10.29 3.97 -5.07
CA ASP A 101 -10.13 3.07 -3.92
C ASP A 101 -8.68 3.09 -3.42
N CYS A 102 -8.45 3.36 -2.13
CA CYS A 102 -7.10 3.28 -1.55
C CYS A 102 -6.53 1.86 -1.58
N ALA A 103 -7.38 0.83 -1.61
CA ALA A 103 -6.95 -0.57 -1.76
C ALA A 103 -6.67 -0.93 -3.23
N ASN A 104 -7.25 -0.20 -4.18
CA ASN A 104 -7.08 -0.44 -5.61
C ASN A 104 -7.10 0.86 -6.41
N PRO A 105 -5.92 1.44 -6.71
CA PRO A 105 -5.84 2.65 -7.52
C PRO A 105 -6.40 2.50 -8.95
N ASN A 106 -6.61 1.26 -9.43
CA ASN A 106 -7.24 1.01 -10.74
C ASN A 106 -8.76 1.12 -10.67
N VAL A 107 -9.37 0.97 -9.49
CA VAL A 107 -10.80 1.23 -9.29
C VAL A 107 -10.97 2.73 -9.23
N HIS A 108 -11.43 3.29 -10.35
CA HIS A 108 -11.72 4.70 -10.53
C HIS A 108 -13.20 4.86 -10.89
N LEU A 109 -13.92 5.59 -10.05
CA LEU A 109 -15.34 5.85 -10.18
C LEU A 109 -15.55 7.37 -10.34
N PRO A 110 -15.54 7.89 -11.58
CA PRO A 110 -15.87 9.29 -11.84
C PRO A 110 -17.38 9.50 -11.66
N LEU A 111 -17.77 10.37 -10.74
CA LEU A 111 -19.17 10.67 -10.43
C LEU A 111 -19.53 12.10 -10.85
N VAL A 112 -20.60 12.26 -11.63
CA VAL A 112 -21.15 13.59 -11.95
C VAL A 112 -22.00 14.08 -10.80
N LEU A 113 -21.59 15.18 -10.19
CA LEU A 113 -22.36 15.89 -9.18
C LEU A 113 -23.17 17.01 -9.84
N GLU A 114 -24.45 16.77 -10.10
CA GLU A 114 -25.35 17.76 -10.71
C GLU A 114 -25.65 18.94 -9.76
N PRO A 115 -26.00 20.14 -10.26
CA PRO A 115 -26.48 21.20 -9.40
C PRO A 115 -27.79 20.78 -8.71
N ARG A 116 -27.92 21.13 -7.43
CA ARG A 116 -29.02 20.71 -6.54
C ARG A 116 -29.05 19.19 -6.27
N SER A 117 -27.89 18.52 -6.36
CA SER A 117 -27.74 17.12 -5.94
C SER A 117 -27.06 17.00 -4.59
N LEU A 118 -27.42 15.95 -3.85
CA LEU A 118 -26.86 15.60 -2.54
C LEU A 118 -26.02 14.33 -2.67
N LEU A 119 -24.73 14.43 -2.38
CA LEU A 119 -23.83 13.28 -2.24
C LEU A 119 -23.82 12.84 -0.76
N VAL A 120 -24.08 11.56 -0.49
CA VAL A 120 -24.05 10.98 0.86
C VAL A 120 -23.03 9.84 0.88
N MET A 121 -21.92 10.03 1.61
CA MET A 121 -20.85 9.04 1.71
C MET A 121 -20.95 8.28 3.03
N ARG A 122 -21.03 6.95 2.93
CA ARG A 122 -21.10 5.98 4.04
C ARG A 122 -20.13 4.82 3.80
N GLY A 123 -19.71 4.13 4.85
CA GLY A 123 -18.88 2.93 4.76
C GLY A 123 -17.60 3.18 3.96
N SER A 124 -17.29 2.31 2.99
CA SER A 124 -16.07 2.42 2.17
C SER A 124 -15.97 3.75 1.43
N ALA A 125 -17.09 4.33 0.96
CA ALA A 125 -17.07 5.60 0.25
C ALA A 125 -16.57 6.77 1.12
N ARG A 126 -16.75 6.68 2.45
CA ARG A 126 -16.29 7.68 3.42
C ARG A 126 -14.91 7.35 4.02
N TYR A 127 -14.60 6.07 4.19
CA TYR A 127 -13.44 5.62 4.97
C TYR A 127 -12.29 5.01 4.13
N ARG A 128 -12.55 4.62 2.89
CA ARG A 128 -11.56 3.89 2.06
C ARG A 128 -11.35 4.51 0.69
N PHE A 129 -12.37 5.15 0.12
CA PHE A 129 -12.21 5.83 -1.16
C PHE A 129 -11.69 7.25 -0.94
N THR A 130 -10.60 7.57 -1.62
CA THR A 130 -10.27 8.98 -1.87
C THR A 130 -11.35 9.60 -2.74
N HIS A 131 -11.63 10.88 -2.51
CA HIS A 131 -12.46 11.70 -3.36
C HIS A 131 -11.72 13.00 -3.71
N GLY A 132 -11.81 13.43 -4.96
CA GLY A 132 -11.11 14.60 -5.46
C GLY A 132 -11.86 15.27 -6.61
N ILE A 133 -11.55 16.53 -6.88
CA ILE A 133 -11.99 17.24 -8.08
C ILE A 133 -10.72 17.73 -8.75
N ALA A 134 -10.35 17.11 -9.87
CA ALA A 134 -9.14 17.46 -10.62
C ALA A 134 -9.10 18.96 -10.97
N THR A 135 -7.92 19.56 -11.01
CA THR A 135 -7.72 20.97 -11.38
C THR A 135 -7.74 21.12 -12.90
N ARG A 136 -8.92 21.27 -13.49
CA ARG A 136 -9.12 21.40 -14.95
C ARG A 136 -10.27 22.33 -15.31
N ARG A 137 -10.26 22.84 -16.55
CA ARG A 137 -11.29 23.72 -17.10
C ARG A 137 -12.51 22.96 -17.64
N TYR A 138 -12.28 21.83 -18.29
CA TYR A 138 -13.34 21.02 -18.89
C TYR A 138 -13.43 19.68 -18.19
N ASP A 139 -14.65 19.16 -18.05
CA ASP A 139 -14.91 17.78 -17.64
C ASP A 139 -15.54 17.01 -18.80
N VAL A 140 -15.30 15.69 -18.81
CA VAL A 140 -16.03 14.74 -19.66
C VAL A 140 -17.07 14.06 -18.79
N ASP A 141 -18.34 14.10 -19.20
CA ASP A 141 -19.42 13.41 -18.48
C ASP A 141 -19.29 11.89 -18.71
N PRO A 142 -18.91 11.08 -17.69
CA PRO A 142 -18.67 9.64 -17.86
C PRO A 142 -19.90 8.84 -18.29
N ARG A 143 -21.11 9.41 -18.18
CA ARG A 143 -22.37 8.76 -18.57
C ARG A 143 -22.64 8.92 -20.06
N THR A 144 -22.13 9.98 -20.69
CA THR A 144 -22.50 10.37 -22.07
C THR A 144 -21.31 10.60 -23.00
N GLY A 145 -20.09 10.77 -22.46
CA GLY A 145 -18.91 11.18 -23.20
C GLY A 145 -18.86 12.66 -23.58
N ASN A 146 -19.90 13.44 -23.24
CA ASN A 146 -19.97 14.85 -23.60
C ASN A 146 -19.00 15.70 -22.77
N VAL A 147 -18.26 16.57 -23.45
CA VAL A 147 -17.39 17.57 -22.81
C VAL A 147 -18.23 18.76 -22.37
N PHE A 148 -18.01 19.27 -21.15
CA PHE A 148 -18.62 20.50 -20.68
C PHE A 148 -17.62 21.42 -19.97
N ASP A 149 -17.81 22.73 -20.16
CA ASP A 149 -17.00 23.77 -19.51
C ASP A 149 -17.43 23.93 -18.05
N ARG A 150 -16.46 23.91 -17.14
CA ARG A 150 -16.76 24.10 -15.73
C ARG A 150 -17.21 25.54 -15.49
N GLN A 151 -18.25 25.67 -14.68
CA GLN A 151 -18.76 26.94 -14.21
C GLN A 151 -18.53 27.04 -12.70
N ARG A 152 -18.79 28.23 -12.13
CA ARG A 152 -18.70 28.44 -10.69
C ARG A 152 -19.58 27.46 -9.93
N ARG A 153 -18.96 26.60 -9.12
CA ARG A 153 -19.63 25.61 -8.27
C ARG A 153 -19.42 25.95 -6.80
N ILE A 154 -20.48 25.82 -6.03
CA ILE A 154 -20.43 25.93 -4.56
C ILE A 154 -20.82 24.58 -4.00
N SER A 155 -20.09 24.07 -3.02
CA SER A 155 -20.52 22.89 -2.27
C SER A 155 -20.62 23.18 -0.78
N ILE A 156 -21.68 22.65 -0.16
CA ILE A 156 -21.87 22.69 1.29
C ILE A 156 -21.68 21.27 1.81
N THR A 157 -20.58 21.03 2.52
CA THR A 157 -20.24 19.75 3.11
C THR A 157 -20.63 19.74 4.58
N PHE A 158 -21.40 18.73 5.00
CA PHE A 158 -21.89 18.55 6.36
C PHE A 158 -21.20 17.35 6.99
N ARG A 159 -20.73 17.53 8.23
CA ARG A 159 -20.05 16.50 9.01
C ARG A 159 -20.51 16.58 10.46
N ARG A 160 -20.48 15.44 11.12
CA ARG A 160 -20.67 15.33 12.56
C ARG A 160 -19.32 15.09 13.22
N ILE A 161 -18.98 15.90 14.22
CA ILE A 161 -17.74 15.78 14.97
C ILE A 161 -17.81 14.53 15.83
N ARG A 162 -16.78 13.70 15.69
CA ARG A 162 -16.62 12.48 16.46
C ARG A 162 -16.16 12.82 17.87
N LYS A 163 -16.85 12.25 18.87
CA LYS A 163 -16.52 12.43 20.30
C LYS A 163 -15.73 11.26 20.89
N GLU A 164 -15.87 10.08 20.30
CA GLU A 164 -15.24 8.83 20.75
C GLU A 164 -14.23 8.31 19.74
N PRO A 165 -13.19 7.57 20.14
CA PRO A 165 -12.21 6.97 19.23
C PRO A 165 -12.83 6.22 18.03
N CYS A 166 -12.29 6.41 16.83
CA CYS A 166 -12.84 5.79 15.62
C CYS A 166 -12.75 4.25 15.65
N GLN A 167 -13.88 3.58 15.39
CA GLN A 167 -14.01 2.12 15.33
C GLN A 167 -14.35 1.60 13.92
N CYS A 168 -14.04 2.35 12.86
CA CYS A 168 -14.28 1.90 11.49
C CYS A 168 -13.51 0.61 11.16
N PRO A 169 -14.05 -0.27 10.29
CA PRO A 169 -13.37 -1.53 9.93
C PRO A 169 -12.12 -1.33 9.07
N TYR A 170 -11.90 -0.11 8.56
CA TYR A 170 -10.79 0.26 7.67
C TYR A 170 -9.58 0.72 8.49
N VAL A 171 -8.94 -0.21 9.20
CA VAL A 171 -7.93 0.10 10.23
C VAL A 171 -6.67 0.73 9.63
N GLU A 172 -6.26 0.21 8.49
CA GLU A 172 -5.02 0.56 7.79
C GLU A 172 -5.07 1.97 7.18
N TYR A 173 -6.28 2.47 6.93
CA TYR A 173 -6.54 3.80 6.38
C TYR A 173 -6.91 4.82 7.47
N CYS A 174 -7.09 4.38 8.71
CA CYS A 174 -7.51 5.22 9.82
C CYS A 174 -6.33 6.01 10.41
N ASP A 175 -6.52 7.32 10.58
CA ASP A 175 -5.57 8.21 11.27
C ASP A 175 -5.58 8.02 12.81
N TRP A 176 -6.56 7.28 13.34
CA TRP A 176 -6.57 6.91 14.75
C TRP A 176 -5.68 5.69 15.03
N ASN A 177 -4.66 5.86 15.88
CA ASN A 177 -3.59 4.86 16.10
C ASN A 177 -4.04 3.54 16.79
N ARG A 178 -5.23 3.49 17.42
CA ARG A 178 -5.74 2.29 18.15
C ARG A 178 -4.66 1.61 19.01
N ASN A 179 -3.99 2.38 19.86
CA ASN A 179 -2.89 1.89 20.72
C ASN A 179 -1.74 1.23 19.96
N GLY A 180 -1.39 1.72 18.76
CA GLY A 180 -0.28 1.18 17.98
C GLY A 180 -0.65 -0.05 17.15
N GLN A 181 -1.93 -0.33 16.91
CA GLN A 181 -2.35 -1.50 16.12
C GLN A 181 -1.74 -1.51 14.70
N THR A 182 -1.50 -0.32 14.13
CA THR A 182 -0.82 -0.16 12.84
C THR A 182 0.60 0.38 12.99
N ALA A 183 1.20 0.33 14.18
CA ALA A 183 2.57 0.78 14.36
C ALA A 183 3.54 -0.13 13.61
N ILE A 184 4.69 0.41 13.22
CA ILE A 184 5.80 -0.41 12.73
C ILE A 184 6.25 -1.32 13.88
N PRO A 185 6.27 -2.65 13.70
CA PRO A 185 6.56 -3.58 14.79
C PRO A 185 7.99 -3.42 15.28
N LYS A 186 8.18 -3.46 16.61
CA LYS A 186 9.50 -3.33 17.25
C LYS A 186 9.90 -4.57 18.05
N THR A 187 8.91 -5.34 18.48
CA THR A 187 9.11 -6.58 19.24
C THR A 187 8.83 -7.80 18.38
N SER A 188 9.38 -8.96 18.76
CA SER A 188 9.13 -10.22 18.07
C SER A 188 7.65 -10.60 18.01
N ASP A 189 6.88 -10.29 19.06
CA ASP A 189 5.44 -10.61 19.12
C ASP A 189 4.60 -9.68 18.23
N GLU A 190 4.94 -8.39 18.16
CA GLU A 190 4.33 -7.47 17.18
C GLU A 190 4.66 -7.89 15.76
N ALA A 191 5.93 -8.23 15.52
CA ALA A 191 6.42 -8.66 14.22
C ALA A 191 5.66 -9.90 13.72
N LYS A 192 5.56 -10.92 14.58
CA LYS A 192 4.81 -12.13 14.29
C LYS A 192 3.35 -11.84 13.96
N ARG A 193 2.67 -10.96 14.71
CA ARG A 193 1.27 -10.60 14.42
C ARG A 193 1.10 -9.93 13.05
N VAL A 194 2.02 -9.04 12.68
CA VAL A 194 2.02 -8.39 11.36
C VAL A 194 2.28 -9.42 10.25
N GLU A 195 3.25 -10.30 10.44
CA GLU A 195 3.62 -11.35 9.48
C GLU A 195 2.51 -12.40 9.31
N ASP A 196 1.91 -12.88 10.40
CA ASP A 196 0.79 -13.82 10.35
C ASP A 196 -0.37 -13.23 9.53
N ARG A 197 -0.73 -11.96 9.82
CA ARG A 197 -1.89 -11.29 9.23
C ARG A 197 -1.67 -10.84 7.78
N TYR A 198 -0.54 -10.20 7.50
CA TYR A 198 -0.28 -9.54 6.22
C TYR A 198 0.73 -10.30 5.36
N VAL A 199 1.19 -11.49 5.76
CA VAL A 199 2.04 -12.36 4.93
C VAL A 199 1.43 -13.75 4.88
N ALA A 200 1.45 -14.48 6.00
CA ALA A 200 1.07 -15.90 6.01
C ALA A 200 -0.39 -16.12 5.58
N GLU A 201 -1.36 -15.48 6.25
CA GLU A 201 -2.79 -15.59 5.90
C GLU A 201 -3.06 -15.15 4.45
N VAL A 202 -2.37 -14.11 3.98
CA VAL A 202 -2.54 -13.59 2.62
C VAL A 202 -2.04 -14.60 1.61
N TYR A 203 -0.80 -15.10 1.74
CA TYR A 203 -0.23 -16.06 0.80
C TYR A 203 -0.96 -17.41 0.80
N GLU A 204 -1.47 -17.87 1.94
CA GLU A 204 -2.37 -19.02 1.98
C GLU A 204 -3.62 -18.75 1.11
N THR A 205 -4.19 -17.55 1.21
CA THR A 205 -5.40 -17.20 0.45
C THR A 205 -5.12 -17.00 -1.05
N ILE A 206 -4.00 -16.37 -1.42
CA ILE A 206 -3.72 -15.98 -2.81
C ILE A 206 -2.90 -17.02 -3.58
N ALA A 207 -2.52 -18.17 -2.98
CA ALA A 207 -1.62 -19.15 -3.58
C ALA A 207 -1.99 -19.57 -5.00
N SER A 208 -3.28 -19.86 -5.26
CA SER A 208 -3.76 -20.24 -6.61
C SER A 208 -3.52 -19.14 -7.64
N HIS A 209 -3.87 -17.89 -7.33
CA HIS A 209 -3.67 -16.76 -8.25
C HIS A 209 -2.18 -16.38 -8.37
N PHE A 210 -1.41 -16.56 -7.29
CA PHE A 210 0.04 -16.41 -7.34
C PHE A 210 0.66 -17.39 -8.33
N ASP A 211 0.21 -18.65 -8.34
CA ASP A 211 0.72 -19.65 -9.29
C ASP A 211 0.49 -19.25 -10.74
N GLU A 212 -0.68 -18.71 -11.08
CA GLU A 212 -1.04 -18.29 -12.44
C GLU A 212 -0.21 -17.11 -12.97
N THR A 213 0.29 -16.24 -12.07
CA THR A 213 0.81 -14.93 -12.47
C THR A 213 2.32 -14.75 -12.26
N ARG A 214 3.00 -15.67 -11.55
CA ARG A 214 4.40 -15.47 -11.11
C ARG A 214 5.38 -16.50 -11.68
N HIS A 215 5.63 -16.40 -12.98
CA HIS A 215 6.57 -17.28 -13.71
C HIS A 215 7.87 -16.62 -14.18
N SER A 216 7.96 -15.28 -14.22
CA SER A 216 9.15 -14.57 -14.71
C SER A 216 10.37 -14.79 -13.81
N LYS A 217 11.50 -15.17 -14.39
CA LYS A 217 12.77 -15.42 -13.68
C LYS A 217 13.69 -14.20 -13.73
N TRP A 218 14.48 -14.04 -12.66
CA TRP A 218 15.56 -13.05 -12.61
C TRP A 218 16.77 -13.56 -13.41
N ASN A 219 17.40 -12.69 -14.19
CA ASN A 219 18.59 -13.07 -14.95
C ASN A 219 19.75 -13.42 -14.01
N ALA A 220 19.94 -12.64 -12.94
CA ALA A 220 20.96 -12.92 -11.94
C ALA A 220 20.81 -14.31 -11.30
N VAL A 221 19.57 -14.71 -10.96
CA VAL A 221 19.29 -16.04 -10.36
C VAL A 221 19.52 -17.14 -11.38
N SER A 222 19.12 -16.93 -12.63
CA SER A 222 19.34 -17.92 -13.70
C SER A 222 20.83 -18.12 -13.99
N ASN A 223 21.63 -17.05 -13.94
CA ASN A 223 23.09 -17.14 -14.09
C ASN A 223 23.74 -17.84 -12.90
N PHE A 224 23.31 -17.52 -11.67
CA PHE A 224 23.78 -18.21 -10.47
C PHE A 224 23.57 -19.72 -10.56
N LEU A 225 22.39 -20.17 -11.00
CA LEU A 225 22.08 -21.60 -11.16
C LEU A 225 23.00 -22.29 -12.20
N LYS A 226 23.36 -21.59 -13.29
CA LYS A 226 24.25 -22.11 -14.33
C LYS A 226 25.71 -22.25 -13.88
N GLU A 227 26.12 -21.51 -12.85
CA GLU A 227 27.48 -21.58 -12.29
C GLU A 227 27.65 -22.75 -11.30
N LEU A 228 26.56 -23.38 -10.86
CA LEU A 228 26.61 -24.52 -9.95
C LEU A 228 27.08 -25.78 -10.66
N LYS A 229 27.78 -26.66 -9.92
CA LYS A 229 28.27 -27.93 -10.44
C LYS A 229 27.13 -28.95 -10.53
N ASP A 230 27.21 -29.83 -11.51
CA ASP A 230 26.30 -30.98 -11.58
C ASP A 230 26.33 -31.79 -10.27
N GLY A 231 25.14 -32.18 -9.79
CA GLY A 231 24.96 -32.91 -8.54
C GLY A 231 24.98 -32.05 -7.27
N SER A 232 25.19 -30.72 -7.37
CA SER A 232 25.10 -29.83 -6.20
C SER A 232 23.72 -29.89 -5.54
N LEU A 233 23.71 -29.90 -4.20
CA LEU A 233 22.51 -29.85 -3.38
C LEU A 233 22.09 -28.39 -3.15
N LEU A 234 20.89 -28.06 -3.61
CA LEU A 234 20.30 -26.72 -3.54
C LEU A 234 19.00 -26.73 -2.74
N PHE A 235 18.89 -25.77 -1.80
CA PHE A 235 17.63 -25.46 -1.13
C PHE A 235 17.06 -24.13 -1.63
N ASP A 236 15.80 -24.12 -2.04
CA ASP A 236 15.04 -22.91 -2.39
C ASP A 236 14.15 -22.52 -1.21
N ILE A 237 14.60 -21.54 -0.42
CA ILE A 237 13.97 -21.11 0.83
C ILE A 237 12.93 -20.03 0.51
N GLY A 238 11.65 -20.36 0.73
CA GLY A 238 10.51 -19.59 0.21
C GLY A 238 10.32 -19.81 -1.28
N CYS A 239 10.26 -21.08 -1.70
CA CYS A 239 10.23 -21.49 -3.11
C CYS A 239 8.96 -21.07 -3.87
N GLY A 240 7.93 -20.59 -3.17
CA GLY A 240 6.67 -20.17 -3.74
C GLY A 240 6.02 -21.30 -4.53
N ASN A 241 5.64 -21.01 -5.77
CA ASN A 241 5.06 -22.02 -6.65
C ASN A 241 6.08 -22.97 -7.30
N GLY A 242 7.36 -22.90 -6.90
CA GLY A 242 8.45 -23.76 -7.38
C GLY A 242 9.17 -23.27 -8.64
N LYS A 243 9.04 -21.98 -9.01
CA LYS A 243 9.58 -21.40 -10.25
C LYS A 243 11.02 -21.83 -10.63
N TYR A 244 11.91 -21.99 -9.65
CA TYR A 244 13.30 -22.42 -9.87
C TYR A 244 13.54 -23.93 -9.66
N LEU A 245 12.58 -24.63 -9.04
CA LEU A 245 12.63 -26.08 -8.87
C LEU A 245 12.36 -26.83 -10.18
N PHE A 246 11.57 -26.25 -11.09
CA PHE A 246 11.21 -26.88 -12.37
C PHE A 246 12.26 -26.79 -13.47
N GLU A 247 13.35 -26.05 -13.26
CA GLU A 247 14.38 -25.90 -14.30
C GLU A 247 15.10 -27.23 -14.55
N ASP A 248 15.11 -27.71 -15.79
CA ASP A 248 15.81 -28.95 -16.13
C ASP A 248 17.32 -28.75 -16.08
N ASN A 249 17.91 -29.12 -14.96
CA ASN A 249 19.34 -29.08 -14.70
C ASN A 249 19.73 -30.23 -13.78
N ARG A 250 21.04 -30.53 -13.72
CA ARG A 250 21.56 -31.70 -12.98
C ARG A 250 21.74 -31.42 -11.48
N LEU A 251 21.00 -30.46 -10.92
CA LEU A 251 21.05 -30.11 -9.50
C LEU A 251 20.08 -30.98 -8.70
N ILE A 252 20.43 -31.27 -7.45
CA ILE A 252 19.54 -31.92 -6.49
C ILE A 252 18.81 -30.81 -5.73
N LYS A 253 17.51 -30.62 -6.00
CA LYS A 253 16.77 -29.44 -5.52
C LYS A 253 15.66 -29.82 -4.55
N PHE A 254 15.57 -29.05 -3.45
CA PHE A 254 14.50 -29.12 -2.46
C PHE A 254 13.93 -27.72 -2.24
N GLY A 255 12.60 -27.60 -2.38
CA GLY A 255 11.88 -26.39 -2.00
C GLY A 255 11.53 -26.38 -0.52
N MET A 256 11.40 -25.20 0.04
CA MET A 256 10.72 -24.98 1.31
C MET A 256 9.84 -23.75 1.22
N ASP A 257 8.63 -23.79 1.76
CA ASP A 257 7.79 -22.59 1.89
C ASP A 257 7.03 -22.59 3.22
N TYR A 258 6.64 -21.42 3.69
CA TYR A 258 5.81 -21.29 4.89
C TYR A 258 4.34 -21.60 4.60
N CYS A 259 3.90 -21.23 3.38
CA CYS A 259 2.55 -21.39 2.88
C CYS A 259 2.30 -22.84 2.45
N MET A 260 1.34 -23.51 3.11
CA MET A 260 0.99 -24.89 2.79
C MET A 260 0.42 -25.00 1.39
N ASN A 261 -0.48 -24.08 0.99
CA ASN A 261 -1.09 -24.13 -0.34
C ASN A 261 -0.06 -24.01 -1.47
N LEU A 262 1.04 -23.26 -1.27
CA LEU A 262 2.15 -23.19 -2.22
C LEU A 262 2.99 -24.48 -2.23
N CYS A 263 3.21 -25.09 -1.06
CA CYS A 263 3.87 -26.41 -0.96
C CYS A 263 3.06 -27.48 -1.71
N GLU A 264 1.74 -27.52 -1.54
CA GLU A 264 0.86 -28.46 -2.24
C GLU A 264 0.94 -28.30 -3.76
N ILE A 265 0.99 -27.05 -4.27
CA ILE A 265 1.20 -26.76 -5.70
C ILE A 265 2.52 -27.36 -6.20
N VAL A 266 3.63 -27.18 -5.47
CA VAL A 266 4.93 -27.74 -5.85
C VAL A 266 4.93 -29.27 -5.80
N GLN A 267 4.29 -29.85 -4.78
CA GLN A 267 4.14 -31.30 -4.65
C GLN A 267 3.33 -31.89 -5.80
N HIS A 268 2.23 -31.25 -6.19
CA HIS A 268 1.41 -31.67 -7.34
C HIS A 268 2.16 -31.59 -8.66
N LYS A 269 3.14 -30.70 -8.78
CA LYS A 269 4.06 -30.62 -9.92
C LYS A 269 5.18 -31.67 -9.87
N GLY A 270 5.23 -32.50 -8.83
CA GLY A 270 6.13 -33.66 -8.73
C GLY A 270 7.53 -33.35 -8.17
N HIS A 271 7.69 -32.25 -7.43
CA HIS A 271 8.99 -31.83 -6.89
C HIS A 271 9.07 -31.96 -5.37
N ASN A 272 10.31 -32.08 -4.86
CA ASN A 272 10.56 -32.16 -3.43
C ASN A 272 10.32 -30.80 -2.77
N VAL A 273 9.43 -30.77 -1.79
CA VAL A 273 9.11 -29.57 -1.03
C VAL A 273 8.74 -29.92 0.41
N ALA A 274 9.10 -29.05 1.35
CA ALA A 274 8.69 -29.15 2.74
C ALA A 274 8.06 -27.83 3.20
N ARG A 275 7.03 -27.93 4.06
CA ARG A 275 6.57 -26.76 4.80
C ARG A 275 7.55 -26.44 5.92
N GLY A 276 7.99 -25.19 6.03
CA GLY A 276 8.95 -24.78 7.07
C GLY A 276 9.04 -23.28 7.27
N ASP A 277 9.69 -22.89 8.37
CA ASP A 277 9.93 -21.49 8.73
C ASP A 277 11.38 -21.11 8.39
N SER A 278 11.57 -20.05 7.59
CA SER A 278 12.91 -19.58 7.22
C SER A 278 13.72 -19.05 8.39
N LEU A 279 13.10 -18.79 9.54
CA LEU A 279 13.79 -18.41 10.78
C LEU A 279 14.40 -19.60 11.52
N HIS A 280 13.94 -20.82 11.23
CA HIS A 280 14.38 -22.08 11.82
C HIS A 280 14.29 -23.20 10.78
N LEU A 281 15.31 -23.28 9.92
CA LEU A 281 15.31 -24.21 8.79
C LEU A 281 15.43 -25.66 9.28
N PRO A 282 14.55 -26.58 8.83
CA PRO A 282 14.57 -27.99 9.22
C PRO A 282 15.66 -28.79 8.50
N PHE A 283 16.78 -28.16 8.17
CA PHE A 283 17.91 -28.74 7.45
C PHE A 283 19.16 -28.77 8.33
N LEU A 284 19.98 -29.81 8.16
CA LEU A 284 21.24 -29.96 8.87
C LEU A 284 22.23 -28.88 8.46
N SER A 285 23.07 -28.46 9.41
CA SER A 285 24.16 -27.51 9.15
C SER A 285 25.17 -28.09 8.16
N ASP A 286 25.83 -27.23 7.39
CA ASP A 286 26.93 -27.60 6.48
C ASP A 286 26.57 -28.70 5.47
N THR A 287 25.35 -28.65 4.91
CA THR A 287 24.87 -29.66 3.94
C THR A 287 24.66 -29.11 2.54
N ALA A 288 24.21 -27.87 2.42
CA ALA A 288 23.85 -27.25 1.16
C ALA A 288 25.10 -26.76 0.39
N ASP A 289 25.18 -27.07 -0.90
CA ASP A 289 26.16 -26.45 -1.79
C ASP A 289 25.66 -25.07 -2.25
N ALA A 290 24.33 -24.92 -2.37
CA ALA A 290 23.69 -23.65 -2.72
C ALA A 290 22.37 -23.39 -1.99
N VAL A 291 22.05 -22.11 -1.79
CA VAL A 291 20.75 -21.65 -1.24
C VAL A 291 20.18 -20.53 -2.11
N LEU A 292 18.89 -20.62 -2.44
CA LEU A 292 18.12 -19.52 -3.02
C LEU A 292 17.19 -18.94 -1.96
N CYS A 293 16.99 -17.63 -1.98
CA CYS A 293 15.99 -16.95 -1.15
C CYS A 293 15.44 -15.74 -1.92
N ILE A 294 14.42 -15.99 -2.74
CA ILE A 294 14.02 -15.07 -3.81
C ILE A 294 12.71 -14.35 -3.47
N ALA A 295 12.80 -13.07 -3.11
CA ALA A 295 11.66 -12.24 -2.73
C ALA A 295 10.91 -12.81 -1.52
N VAL A 296 11.66 -13.09 -0.46
CA VAL A 296 11.16 -13.71 0.78
C VAL A 296 11.46 -12.84 1.99
N ILE A 297 12.73 -12.55 2.29
CA ILE A 297 13.09 -11.91 3.57
C ILE A 297 12.56 -10.48 3.74
N HIS A 298 12.12 -9.82 2.67
CA HIS A 298 11.39 -8.55 2.78
C HIS A 298 10.02 -8.69 3.46
N HIS A 299 9.56 -9.91 3.73
CA HIS A 299 8.33 -10.17 4.47
C HIS A 299 8.55 -10.25 5.98
N PHE A 300 9.80 -10.26 6.47
CA PHE A 300 10.07 -10.19 7.90
C PHE A 300 10.10 -8.76 8.38
N SER A 301 9.34 -8.51 9.44
CA SER A 301 8.92 -7.18 9.85
C SER A 301 9.87 -6.48 10.81
N THR A 302 10.93 -7.16 11.24
CA THR A 302 12.04 -6.55 11.98
C THR A 302 13.39 -6.97 11.40
N ASN A 303 14.42 -6.15 11.66
CA ASN A 303 15.78 -6.44 11.22
C ASN A 303 16.30 -7.74 11.84
N GLU A 304 15.99 -8.00 13.10
CA GLU A 304 16.44 -9.20 13.83
C GLU A 304 15.92 -10.47 13.18
N ARG A 305 14.66 -10.48 12.71
CA ARG A 305 14.06 -11.62 12.01
C ARG A 305 14.65 -11.80 10.62
N ARG A 306 14.90 -10.69 9.89
CA ARG A 306 15.63 -10.74 8.61
C ARG A 306 17.03 -11.32 8.78
N LEU A 307 17.75 -10.86 9.80
CA LEU A 307 19.09 -11.33 10.13
C LEU A 307 19.09 -12.81 10.54
N GLN A 308 18.10 -13.24 11.33
CA GLN A 308 17.92 -14.65 11.70
C GLN A 308 17.70 -15.56 10.48
N ALA A 309 16.91 -15.13 9.50
CA ALA A 309 16.75 -15.88 8.25
C ALA A 309 18.09 -16.03 7.50
N VAL A 310 18.89 -14.96 7.42
CA VAL A 310 20.23 -15.00 6.80
C VAL A 310 21.19 -15.90 7.57
N ARG A 311 21.14 -15.88 8.91
CA ARG A 311 21.92 -16.80 9.76
C ARG A 311 21.57 -18.26 9.47
N GLU A 312 20.30 -18.61 9.37
CA GLU A 312 19.90 -19.97 9.05
C GLU A 312 20.36 -20.41 7.65
N MET A 313 20.29 -19.52 6.66
CA MET A 313 20.84 -19.79 5.33
C MET A 313 22.35 -20.05 5.38
N GLY A 314 23.11 -19.24 6.14
CA GLY A 314 24.54 -19.46 6.37
C GLY A 314 24.85 -20.74 7.14
N ARG A 315 24.01 -21.10 8.13
CA ARG A 315 24.16 -22.33 8.92
C ARG A 315 24.09 -23.58 8.04
N ILE A 316 23.14 -23.64 7.12
CA ILE A 316 22.93 -24.84 6.27
C ILE A 316 23.93 -24.95 5.11
N LEU A 317 24.52 -23.84 4.67
CA LEU A 317 25.57 -23.87 3.64
C LEU A 317 26.83 -24.55 4.16
N LYS A 318 27.44 -25.39 3.33
CA LYS A 318 28.81 -25.88 3.53
C LYS A 318 29.81 -24.72 3.46
N PRO A 319 31.01 -24.84 4.05
CA PRO A 319 32.13 -23.97 3.73
C PRO A 319 32.38 -23.93 2.21
N GLY A 320 32.47 -22.72 1.64
CA GLY A 320 32.55 -22.48 0.19
C GLY A 320 31.22 -22.56 -0.56
N GLY A 321 30.14 -22.98 0.10
CA GLY A 321 28.78 -22.95 -0.44
C GLY A 321 28.29 -21.52 -0.66
N ARG A 322 27.45 -21.33 -1.69
CA ARG A 322 27.00 -19.99 -2.12
C ARG A 322 25.50 -19.80 -1.93
N GLY A 323 25.07 -18.62 -1.55
CA GLY A 323 23.67 -18.25 -1.53
C GLY A 323 23.36 -17.06 -2.44
N ILE A 324 22.11 -16.92 -2.85
CA ILE A 324 21.61 -15.73 -3.54
C ILE A 324 20.27 -15.29 -2.94
N ILE A 325 20.19 -13.99 -2.61
CA ILE A 325 19.01 -13.36 -2.03
C ILE A 325 18.51 -12.28 -2.98
N THR A 326 17.21 -12.20 -3.21
CA THR A 326 16.59 -11.04 -3.90
C THR A 326 15.55 -10.38 -3.00
N VAL A 327 15.57 -9.05 -2.91
CA VAL A 327 14.60 -8.26 -2.14
C VAL A 327 14.12 -7.06 -2.93
N TRP A 328 12.93 -6.57 -2.59
CA TRP A 328 12.37 -5.38 -3.23
C TRP A 328 13.11 -4.15 -2.74
N SER A 329 13.46 -3.27 -3.65
CA SER A 329 14.11 -1.99 -3.33
C SER A 329 13.06 -0.91 -3.00
N LEU A 330 13.39 -0.01 -2.08
CA LEU A 330 12.62 1.21 -1.83
C LEU A 330 12.59 2.09 -3.09
N ASP A 331 13.75 2.23 -3.73
CA ASP A 331 13.87 2.85 -5.05
C ASP A 331 13.46 1.82 -6.12
N GLN A 332 12.39 2.09 -6.86
CA GLN A 332 11.87 1.21 -7.93
C GLN A 332 12.28 1.66 -9.34
N LYS A 333 13.34 2.47 -9.46
CA LYS A 333 13.98 2.77 -10.75
C LYS A 333 14.27 1.48 -11.54
N MET A 334 14.29 1.58 -12.87
CA MET A 334 14.59 0.48 -13.80
C MET A 334 13.64 -0.74 -13.70
N SER A 335 12.52 -0.65 -12.99
CA SER A 335 11.50 -1.72 -12.98
C SER A 335 10.75 -1.74 -14.32
N PHE A 336 10.37 -2.93 -14.81
CA PHE A 336 9.60 -3.11 -16.06
C PHE A 336 8.30 -2.27 -16.09
N PHE A 337 7.78 -1.94 -14.92
CA PHE A 337 6.55 -1.15 -14.77
C PHE A 337 6.80 0.35 -14.67
N GLN A 338 8.05 0.82 -14.64
CA GLN A 338 8.37 2.25 -14.53
C GLN A 338 7.84 3.03 -15.75
N GLU A 339 8.17 2.62 -16.99
CA GLU A 339 7.71 3.31 -18.21
C GLU A 339 6.17 3.32 -18.34
N TYR A 340 5.49 2.26 -17.89
CA TYR A 340 4.03 2.20 -17.89
C TYR A 340 3.41 3.05 -16.77
N ARG A 341 4.05 3.14 -15.59
CA ARG A 341 3.56 3.91 -14.43
C ARG A 341 3.80 5.41 -14.60
N GLU A 342 4.93 5.81 -15.17
CA GLU A 342 5.25 7.22 -15.44
C GLU A 342 4.31 7.83 -16.48
N LYS A 343 4.00 7.11 -17.57
CA LYS A 343 3.01 7.56 -18.56
C LYS A 343 1.60 7.73 -17.97
N ARG A 344 1.18 6.81 -17.08
CA ARG A 344 -0.13 6.87 -16.43
C ARG A 344 -0.26 8.03 -15.43
N ASP A 345 0.82 8.37 -14.74
CA ASP A 345 0.84 9.50 -13.80
C ASP A 345 0.86 10.85 -14.55
N LEU A 346 1.60 10.96 -15.66
CA LEU A 346 1.65 12.17 -16.51
C LEU A 346 0.30 12.48 -17.19
N GLU A 347 -0.48 11.45 -17.54
CA GLU A 347 -1.82 11.63 -18.14
C GLU A 347 -2.91 11.99 -17.11
N ASN A 348 -2.70 11.70 -15.82
CA ASN A 348 -3.71 11.92 -14.77
C ASN A 348 -3.45 13.15 -13.88
N ASP A 349 -2.23 13.67 -13.78
CA ASP A 349 -1.92 14.88 -13.01
C ASP A 349 -0.55 15.51 -13.40
N PRO A 350 -0.52 16.57 -14.23
CA PRO A 350 0.74 17.18 -14.70
C PRO A 350 1.44 18.06 -13.66
N GLU A 351 0.88 18.27 -12.47
CA GLU A 351 1.46 19.11 -11.41
C GLU A 351 1.69 18.35 -10.08
N LYS A 352 2.33 17.17 -10.10
CA LYS A 352 2.87 16.60 -8.84
C LYS A 352 4.00 17.50 -8.31
N PRO A 353 3.87 18.15 -7.13
CA PRO A 353 5.03 18.65 -6.42
C PRO A 353 5.86 17.44 -5.96
N GLY A 354 7.18 17.58 -5.98
CA GLY A 354 8.10 16.56 -5.50
C GLY A 354 7.78 16.10 -4.09
N VAL A 355 8.08 14.83 -3.82
CA VAL A 355 8.20 14.18 -2.50
C VAL A 355 7.55 14.99 -1.37
N GLU A 356 6.26 14.78 -1.11
CA GLU A 356 5.71 15.14 0.19
C GLU A 356 6.47 14.28 1.21
N GLU A 357 7.41 14.92 1.93
CA GLU A 357 8.05 14.34 3.10
C GLU A 357 6.96 13.77 4.00
N ALA A 358 7.15 12.52 4.43
CA ALA A 358 6.25 11.92 5.40
C ALA A 358 6.25 12.83 6.64
N ASP A 359 5.08 13.38 6.96
CA ASP A 359 4.81 14.04 8.24
C ASP A 359 5.40 13.17 9.37
N GLU A 360 6.06 13.75 10.38
CA GLU A 360 6.77 12.98 11.44
C GLU A 360 5.86 11.93 12.12
N LYS A 361 4.55 12.13 12.08
CA LYS A 361 3.52 11.17 12.54
C LYS A 361 3.44 9.88 11.69
N GLY A 362 3.74 9.95 10.39
CA GLY A 362 3.74 8.82 9.45
C GLY A 362 4.89 7.84 9.64
N ALA A 363 6.05 8.31 10.11
CA ALA A 363 7.27 7.50 10.28
C ALA A 363 7.15 6.39 11.35
N SER A 364 6.08 6.37 12.14
CA SER A 364 5.86 5.40 13.23
C SER A 364 4.81 4.33 12.92
N ARG A 365 4.12 4.42 11.78
CA ARG A 365 3.01 3.51 11.42
C ARG A 365 3.23 2.85 10.05
N LEU A 366 2.66 1.68 9.84
CA LEU A 366 2.60 1.00 8.56
C LEU A 366 1.68 1.76 7.61
N LEU A 367 2.26 2.39 6.59
CA LEU A 367 1.49 3.06 5.54
C LEU A 367 1.02 2.05 4.49
N VAL A 368 -0.18 2.27 3.97
CA VAL A 368 -0.64 1.57 2.76
C VAL A 368 -0.07 2.27 1.53
N HIS A 369 0.65 1.53 0.69
CA HIS A 369 1.20 2.07 -0.54
C HIS A 369 0.06 2.46 -1.50
N SER A 370 0.01 3.76 -1.80
CA SER A 370 -0.85 4.33 -2.83
C SER A 370 0.02 5.10 -3.84
N GLY A 371 0.01 4.69 -5.11
CA GLY A 371 0.67 5.41 -6.21
C GLY A 371 1.84 4.66 -6.85
N SER A 372 2.82 5.41 -7.36
CA SER A 372 3.97 4.91 -8.11
C SER A 372 5.26 4.82 -7.28
N VAL A 373 5.40 5.69 -6.27
CA VAL A 373 6.60 5.82 -5.43
C VAL A 373 6.32 5.28 -4.03
N PHE A 374 7.26 4.54 -3.47
CA PHE A 374 7.20 4.08 -2.10
C PHE A 374 7.66 5.18 -1.13
N LYS A 375 6.92 5.39 -0.03
CA LYS A 375 7.15 6.51 0.90
C LYS A 375 8.03 6.16 2.11
N GLN A 376 8.12 4.88 2.46
CA GLN A 376 8.93 4.37 3.57
C GLN A 376 9.26 2.89 3.32
N SER A 377 10.23 2.34 4.06
CA SER A 377 10.64 0.93 3.93
C SER A 377 9.55 -0.03 4.39
N ASP A 378 8.98 0.15 5.58
CA ASP A 378 7.97 -0.75 6.15
C ASP A 378 6.56 -0.36 5.72
N MET A 379 5.95 -1.08 4.76
CA MET A 379 4.63 -0.71 4.23
C MET A 379 3.72 -1.90 3.96
N LEU A 380 2.44 -1.59 3.83
CA LEU A 380 1.40 -2.49 3.33
C LEU A 380 1.21 -2.27 1.83
N VAL A 381 1.49 -3.29 1.04
CA VAL A 381 1.39 -3.27 -0.43
C VAL A 381 0.11 -4.00 -0.86
N PRO A 382 -0.81 -3.32 -1.58
CA PRO A 382 -2.01 -3.96 -2.08
C PRO A 382 -1.74 -5.08 -3.08
N TRP A 383 -2.55 -6.13 -3.03
CA TRP A 383 -2.65 -7.21 -4.00
C TRP A 383 -4.11 -7.39 -4.41
N GLN A 384 -4.33 -7.70 -5.69
CA GLN A 384 -5.63 -8.05 -6.24
C GLN A 384 -5.55 -9.45 -6.81
N ASP A 385 -6.49 -10.31 -6.43
CA ASP A 385 -6.65 -11.62 -7.07
C ASP A 385 -7.48 -11.53 -8.36
N GLY A 386 -7.61 -12.65 -9.07
CA GLY A 386 -8.34 -12.72 -10.33
C GLY A 386 -9.85 -12.45 -10.20
N ARG A 387 -10.39 -12.42 -8.97
CA ARG A 387 -11.80 -12.17 -8.66
C ARG A 387 -12.07 -10.71 -8.25
N GLY A 388 -11.01 -9.90 -8.14
CA GLY A 388 -11.11 -8.52 -7.68
C GLY A 388 -11.17 -8.38 -6.16
N THR A 389 -10.87 -9.44 -5.40
CA THR A 389 -10.68 -9.35 -3.95
C THR A 389 -9.30 -8.77 -3.65
N HIS A 390 -9.26 -7.90 -2.63
CA HIS A 390 -8.09 -7.13 -2.25
C HIS A 390 -7.49 -7.59 -0.94
N TYR A 391 -6.16 -7.67 -0.93
CA TYR A 391 -5.37 -8.03 0.22
C TYR A 391 -4.26 -7.01 0.43
N LEU A 392 -3.87 -6.77 1.68
CA LEU A 392 -2.71 -5.95 2.01
C LEU A 392 -1.59 -6.87 2.44
N ARG A 393 -0.39 -6.68 1.88
CA ARG A 393 0.78 -7.49 2.20
C ARG A 393 1.87 -6.66 2.85
N TYR A 394 2.45 -7.14 3.94
CA TYR A 394 3.58 -6.45 4.54
C TYR A 394 4.85 -6.63 3.68
N TYR A 395 5.58 -5.53 3.48
CA TYR A 395 6.90 -5.50 2.86
C TYR A 395 7.82 -4.55 3.61
N HIS A 396 9.06 -4.99 3.81
CA HIS A 396 10.22 -4.15 4.07
C HIS A 396 10.97 -3.89 2.76
N LEU A 397 10.91 -2.67 2.26
CA LEU A 397 11.59 -2.26 1.04
C LEU A 397 13.01 -1.81 1.39
N PHE A 398 13.99 -2.51 0.83
CA PHE A 398 15.40 -2.34 1.16
C PHE A 398 15.99 -1.09 0.53
N THR A 399 16.81 -0.36 1.28
CA THR A 399 17.64 0.73 0.72
C THR A 399 18.93 0.19 0.13
N GLU A 400 19.62 1.00 -0.67
CA GLU A 400 20.94 0.66 -1.22
C GLU A 400 21.92 0.28 -0.10
N GLY A 401 22.64 -0.83 -0.27
CA GLY A 401 23.62 -1.34 0.69
C GLY A 401 23.03 -2.07 1.92
N GLU A 402 21.71 -2.03 2.13
CA GLU A 402 21.09 -2.64 3.31
C GLU A 402 21.19 -4.17 3.29
N LEU A 403 20.95 -4.80 2.12
CA LEU A 403 21.01 -6.25 1.99
C LEU A 403 22.44 -6.77 2.16
N GLU A 404 23.42 -6.08 1.59
CA GLU A 404 24.84 -6.36 1.75
C GLU A 404 25.24 -6.28 3.22
N GLY A 405 24.85 -5.19 3.90
CA GLY A 405 25.06 -5.00 5.33
C GLY A 405 24.47 -6.15 6.16
N LEU A 406 23.25 -6.56 5.84
CA LEU A 406 22.57 -7.68 6.49
C LEU A 406 23.35 -9.00 6.34
N VAL A 407 23.84 -9.30 5.14
CA VAL A 407 24.67 -10.49 4.87
C VAL A 407 26.00 -10.42 5.63
N THR A 408 26.71 -9.30 5.56
CA THR A 408 28.02 -9.14 6.24
C THR A 408 27.92 -9.09 7.76
N SER A 409 26.73 -8.86 8.30
CA SER A 409 26.47 -8.90 9.75
C SER A 409 26.40 -10.32 10.32
N VAL A 410 26.36 -11.34 9.45
CA VAL A 410 26.42 -12.75 9.84
C VAL A 410 27.86 -13.23 9.75
N GLU A 411 28.39 -13.68 10.88
CA GLU A 411 29.75 -14.24 10.97
C GLU A 411 29.92 -15.42 9.99
N GLY A 412 31.05 -15.43 9.29
CA GLY A 412 31.38 -16.46 8.30
C GLY A 412 30.72 -16.28 6.94
N LEU A 413 29.95 -15.21 6.70
CA LEU A 413 29.42 -14.89 5.36
C LEU A 413 30.16 -13.68 4.75
N SER A 414 30.37 -13.74 3.44
CA SER A 414 30.87 -12.60 2.66
C SER A 414 30.11 -12.42 1.35
N VAL A 415 29.89 -11.17 0.97
CA VAL A 415 29.26 -10.81 -0.31
C VAL A 415 30.23 -11.09 -1.45
N VAL A 416 29.74 -11.79 -2.48
CA VAL A 416 30.48 -12.08 -3.72
C VAL A 416 30.14 -11.05 -4.80
N SER A 417 28.85 -10.70 -4.92
CA SER A 417 28.37 -9.70 -5.87
C SER A 417 27.06 -9.09 -5.39
N SER A 418 26.85 -7.82 -5.70
CA SER A 418 25.58 -7.12 -5.53
C SER A 418 25.13 -6.52 -6.86
N ILE A 419 23.87 -6.71 -7.22
CA ILE A 419 23.29 -6.30 -8.49
C ILE A 419 21.91 -5.67 -8.22
N TYR A 420 21.58 -4.65 -8.99
CA TYR A 420 20.24 -4.10 -9.04
C TYR A 420 19.53 -4.52 -10.33
N GLU A 421 18.40 -5.26 -10.22
CA GLU A 421 17.66 -5.80 -11.37
C GLU A 421 16.15 -5.57 -11.20
N GLN A 422 15.53 -4.84 -12.13
CA GLN A 422 14.10 -4.51 -12.20
C GLN A 422 13.45 -4.14 -10.85
N GLY A 423 14.03 -3.20 -10.10
CA GLY A 423 13.48 -2.76 -8.81
C GLY A 423 13.84 -3.65 -7.61
N ASN A 424 14.85 -4.51 -7.76
CA ASN A 424 15.25 -5.46 -6.72
C ASN A 424 16.77 -5.39 -6.47
N TRP A 425 17.15 -5.44 -5.20
CA TRP A 425 18.53 -5.72 -4.79
C TRP A 425 18.74 -7.23 -4.79
N ILE A 426 19.83 -7.67 -5.42
CA ILE A 426 20.20 -9.08 -5.56
C ILE A 426 21.63 -9.26 -5.07
N VAL A 427 21.81 -10.03 -4.00
CA VAL A 427 23.12 -10.29 -3.40
C VAL A 427 23.44 -11.77 -3.49
N CYS A 428 24.57 -12.08 -4.13
CA CYS A 428 25.22 -13.39 -4.04
C CYS A 428 26.23 -13.35 -2.91
N PHE A 429 26.24 -14.38 -2.06
CA PHE A 429 27.16 -14.49 -0.93
C PHE A 429 27.76 -15.89 -0.85
N VAL A 430 28.83 -16.03 -0.08
CA VAL A 430 29.52 -17.29 0.14
C VAL A 430 29.78 -17.49 1.63
N LYS A 431 29.66 -18.73 2.11
CA LYS A 431 30.15 -19.11 3.44
C LYS A 431 31.66 -19.31 3.38
N GLN A 432 32.40 -18.57 4.20
CA GLN A 432 33.84 -18.65 4.26
C GLN A 432 34.30 -20.00 4.81
N ASN A 433 35.48 -20.44 4.38
CA ASN A 433 36.17 -21.56 5.00
C ASN A 433 36.80 -21.05 6.29
N CYS A 434 36.10 -21.24 7.42
CA CYS A 434 36.63 -20.96 8.74
C CYS A 434 37.65 -22.02 9.16
#